data_AF-A0A090IQX1-F1
#
_entry.id   AF-A0A090IQX1-F1
#
_cell.length_a   1.000
_cell.length_b   1.000
_cell.length_c   1.000
_cell.angle_alpha   90.00
_cell.angle_beta   90.00
_cell.angle_gamma   90.00
#
_symmetry.space_group_name_H-M   'P 1'
#
loop_
_entity.id
_entity.type
_entity.pdbx_description
1 polymer ?
#
loop_
_entity_poly.entity_id
_entity_poly.type
_entity_poly.pdbx_seq_one_letter_code
_entity_poly.pdbx_strand_id
1 'polypeptide(L)'
;MKFFITFIIVPLVFIVIVSYSTGSKDFIIGPNDDERKKLIKQKSIVQSWMTILLFLLTNFFYDLFNLYDERISDSSFVFPELFYLIILVVSYFIFLLINNRKMSA
;
A
#
# COMPACT_ATOMS: atom_id res chain seq x y z
N MET A 1 12.15 6.00 -18.34
CA MET A 1 11.05 6.92 -17.94
C MET A 1 9.72 6.21 -17.72
N LYS A 2 9.21 5.36 -18.63
CA LYS A 2 7.97 4.59 -18.43
C LYS A 2 7.97 3.68 -17.18
N PHE A 3 9.08 2.99 -16.92
CA PHE A 3 9.21 2.07 -15.77
C PHE A 3 9.14 2.78 -14.41
N PHE A 4 9.83 3.92 -14.28
CA PHE A 4 9.85 4.73 -13.07
C PHE A 4 8.47 5.31 -12.73
N ILE A 5 7.74 5.71 -13.78
CA ILE A 5 6.36 6.18 -13.67
C ILE A 5 5.48 5.03 -13.17
N THR A 6 5.54 3.85 -13.77
CA THR A 6 4.69 2.73 -13.33
C THR A 6 4.99 2.27 -11.91
N PHE A 7 6.26 2.06 -11.55
CA PHE A 7 6.63 1.51 -10.24
C PHE A 7 6.48 2.49 -9.07
N ILE A 8 6.39 3.80 -9.33
CA ILE A 8 6.28 4.81 -8.27
C ILE A 8 4.93 5.54 -8.29
N ILE A 9 4.47 5.94 -9.47
CA ILE A 9 3.23 6.73 -9.61
C ILE A 9 2.00 5.84 -9.43
N VAL A 10 1.99 4.60 -9.92
CA VAL A 10 0.83 3.69 -9.74
C VAL A 10 0.60 3.36 -8.26
N PRO A 11 1.63 2.98 -7.46
CA PRO A 11 1.44 2.77 -6.02
C PRO A 11 1.01 4.04 -5.29
N LEU A 12 1.56 5.22 -5.66
CA LEU A 12 1.17 6.50 -5.07
C LEU A 12 -0.30 6.83 -5.33
N VAL A 13 -0.76 6.70 -6.57
CA VAL A 13 -2.17 6.93 -6.95
C VAL A 13 -3.08 5.94 -6.23
N PHE A 14 -2.68 4.68 -6.12
CA PHE A 14 -3.46 3.68 -5.39
C PHE A 14 -3.56 3.99 -3.89
N ILE A 15 -2.47 4.43 -3.25
CA ILE A 15 -2.47 4.89 -1.86
C ILE A 15 -3.47 6.03 -1.66
N VAL A 16 -3.53 6.98 -2.59
CA VAL A 16 -4.50 8.10 -2.55
C VAL A 16 -5.94 7.59 -2.66
N ILE A 17 -6.23 6.70 -3.62
CA ILE A 17 -7.58 6.15 -3.85
C ILE A 17 -8.06 5.32 -2.65
N VAL A 18 -7.22 4.42 -2.14
CA VAL A 18 -7.54 3.58 -0.97
C VAL A 18 -7.71 4.46 0.26
N SER A 19 -6.83 5.45 0.47
CA SER A 19 -6.97 6.39 1.57
C SER A 19 -8.29 7.15 1.49
N TYR A 20 -8.70 7.59 0.29
CA TYR A 20 -9.97 8.29 0.07
C TYR A 20 -11.17 7.39 0.32
N SER A 21 -11.25 6.22 -0.34
CA SER A 21 -12.39 5.29 -0.24
C SER A 21 -12.56 4.70 1.15
N THR A 22 -11.47 4.47 1.89
CA THR A 22 -11.59 3.86 3.21
C THR A 22 -11.89 4.91 4.30
N GLY A 23 -11.92 6.21 4.01
CA GLY A 23 -12.22 7.25 5.01
C GLY A 23 -13.71 7.30 5.37
N SER A 24 -14.15 6.54 6.37
CA SER A 24 -15.53 6.56 6.87
C SER A 24 -15.86 7.87 7.58
N LYS A 25 -16.99 8.49 7.22
CA LYS A 25 -17.56 9.69 7.86
C LYS A 25 -18.41 9.37 9.09
N ASP A 26 -18.51 8.10 9.49
CA ASP A 26 -19.55 7.62 10.43
C ASP A 26 -19.18 7.70 11.93
N PHE A 27 -18.23 8.55 12.32
CA PHE A 27 -17.77 8.64 13.72
C PHE A 27 -18.62 9.57 14.62
N ILE A 28 -19.95 9.63 14.39
CA ILE A 28 -20.83 10.55 15.13
C ILE A 28 -21.22 10.01 16.53
N ILE A 29 -21.11 8.70 16.76
CA ILE A 29 -21.36 8.07 18.08
C ILE A 29 -20.13 7.21 18.40
N GLY A 30 -19.17 7.81 19.12
CA GLY A 30 -17.80 7.31 19.20
C GLY A 30 -17.64 5.99 20.00
N PRO A 31 -16.85 5.01 19.48
CA PRO A 31 -16.40 3.85 20.24
C PRO A 31 -15.40 4.26 21.33
N ASN A 32 -15.22 3.39 22.32
CA ASN A 32 -14.23 3.56 23.39
C ASN A 32 -12.84 3.84 22.79
N ASP A 33 -12.04 4.71 23.42
CA ASP A 33 -10.77 5.20 22.87
C ASP A 33 -9.79 4.07 22.49
N ASP A 34 -9.86 2.94 23.21
CA ASP A 34 -9.07 1.74 22.94
C ASP A 34 -9.57 0.93 21.74
N GLU A 35 -10.89 0.85 21.53
CA GLU A 35 -11.49 0.19 20.37
C GLU A 35 -11.16 0.98 19.09
N ARG A 36 -11.20 2.32 19.15
CA ARG A 36 -10.79 3.19 18.05
C ARG A 36 -9.34 2.94 17.65
N LYS A 37 -8.41 2.91 18.62
CA LYS A 37 -6.98 2.64 18.37
C LYS A 37 -6.77 1.25 17.77
N LYS A 38 -7.51 0.24 18.22
CA LYS A 38 -7.43 -1.12 17.67
C LYS A 38 -7.92 -1.17 16.22
N LEU A 39 -9.04 -0.49 15.93
CA LEU A 39 -9.59 -0.36 14.58
C LEU A 39 -8.62 0.33 13.62
N ILE A 40 -8.01 1.44 14.03
CA ILE A 40 -7.00 2.16 13.23
C ILE A 40 -5.84 1.22 12.91
N LYS A 41 -5.27 0.53 13.90
CA LYS A 41 -4.16 -0.41 13.68
C LYS A 41 -4.54 -1.53 12.72
N GLN A 42 -5.68 -2.19 12.93
CA GLN A 42 -6.15 -3.28 12.08
C GLN A 42 -6.36 -2.81 10.64
N LYS A 43 -6.98 -1.64 10.46
CA LYS A 43 -7.19 -1.04 9.15
C LYS A 43 -5.87 -0.72 8.44
N SER A 44 -4.90 -0.15 9.15
CA SER A 44 -3.58 0.12 8.60
C SER A 44 -2.83 -1.15 8.20
N ILE A 45 -2.96 -2.24 8.97
CA ILE A 45 -2.41 -3.56 8.62
C ILE A 45 -3.06 -4.07 7.33
N VAL A 46 -4.39 -4.05 7.23
CA VAL A 46 -5.08 -4.52 6.01
C VAL A 46 -4.65 -3.70 4.79
N GLN A 47 -4.55 -2.37 4.92
CA GLN A 47 -4.11 -1.50 3.83
C GLN A 47 -2.65 -1.73 3.40
N SER A 48 -1.74 -2.01 4.34
CA SER A 48 -0.35 -2.34 4.03
C SER A 48 -0.24 -3.68 3.28
N TRP A 49 -1.01 -4.70 3.70
CA TRP A 49 -1.07 -5.98 2.98
C TRP A 49 -1.68 -5.85 1.59
N MET A 50 -2.73 -5.04 1.42
CA MET A 50 -3.31 -4.74 0.11
C MET A 50 -2.32 -4.06 -0.83
N THR A 51 -1.40 -3.26 -0.29
CA THR A 51 -0.34 -2.62 -1.08
C THR A 51 0.64 -3.66 -1.62
N ILE A 52 1.07 -4.62 -0.81
CA ILE A 52 1.88 -5.75 -1.31
C ILE A 52 1.13 -6.52 -2.38
N LEU A 53 -0.14 -6.87 -2.11
CA LEU A 53 -0.94 -7.65 -3.04
C LEU A 53 -1.04 -6.96 -4.41
N LEU A 54 -1.16 -5.63 -4.43
CA LEU A 54 -1.13 -4.87 -5.68
C LEU A 54 0.22 -4.94 -6.40
N PHE A 55 1.33 -4.84 -5.67
CA PHE A 55 2.67 -4.97 -6.25
C PHE A 55 2.87 -6.36 -6.88
N LEU A 56 2.45 -7.41 -6.17
CA LEU A 56 2.53 -8.78 -6.67
C LEU A 56 1.63 -8.98 -7.89
N LEU A 57 0.40 -8.47 -7.88
CA LEU A 57 -0.48 -8.51 -9.05
C LEU A 57 0.13 -7.77 -10.24
N THR A 58 0.76 -6.62 -10.00
CA THR A 58 1.42 -5.85 -11.06
C THR A 58 2.55 -6.67 -11.69
N ASN A 59 3.43 -7.26 -10.88
CA ASN A 59 4.49 -8.13 -11.38
C ASN A 59 3.92 -9.34 -12.14
N PHE A 60 2.89 -9.99 -11.61
CA PHE A 60 2.21 -11.09 -12.28
C PHE A 60 1.66 -10.69 -13.66
N PHE A 61 1.03 -9.52 -13.79
CA PHE A 61 0.55 -9.05 -15.09
C PHE A 61 1.70 -8.70 -16.04
N TYR A 62 2.80 -8.14 -15.54
CA TYR A 62 3.99 -7.88 -16.35
C TYR A 62 4.59 -9.18 -16.91
N ASP A 63 4.67 -10.24 -16.09
CA ASP A 63 5.05 -11.60 -16.51
C ASP A 63 4.07 -12.16 -17.55
N LEU A 64 2.77 -12.11 -17.24
CA LEU A 64 1.72 -12.70 -18.07
C LEU A 64 1.70 -12.12 -19.49
N PHE A 65 1.95 -10.82 -19.62
CA PHE A 65 1.93 -10.11 -20.91
C PHE A 65 3.34 -9.94 -21.53
N ASN A 66 4.38 -10.54 -20.92
CA ASN A 66 5.78 -10.42 -21.34
C ASN A 66 6.20 -8.95 -21.58
N LEU A 67 5.85 -8.07 -20.64
CA LEU A 67 6.05 -6.62 -20.77
C LEU A 67 7.42 -6.14 -20.28
N TYR A 68 8.33 -7.06 -19.94
CA TYR A 68 9.67 -6.70 -19.52
C TYR A 68 10.50 -6.22 -20.71
N ASP A 69 11.26 -5.16 -20.47
CA ASP A 69 12.26 -4.68 -21.41
C ASP A 69 13.52 -5.55 -21.23
N GLU A 70 13.93 -6.27 -22.29
CA GLU A 70 15.14 -7.10 -22.31
C GLU A 70 16.42 -6.31 -21.94
N ARG A 71 16.39 -4.98 -22.04
CA ARG A 71 17.52 -4.12 -21.64
C ARG A 71 17.69 -3.99 -20.13
N ILE A 72 16.69 -4.40 -19.34
CA ILE A 72 16.63 -4.27 -17.88
C ILE A 72 16.52 -5.66 -17.22
N SER A 73 16.31 -6.73 -17.99
CA SER A 73 16.10 -8.09 -17.47
C SER A 73 17.29 -8.66 -16.70
N ASP A 74 18.50 -8.10 -16.87
CA ASP A 74 19.69 -8.54 -16.14
C ASP A 74 19.79 -8.00 -14.71
N SER A 75 18.96 -7.03 -14.30
CA SER A 75 18.94 -6.56 -12.91
C SER A 75 18.08 -7.49 -12.04
N SER A 76 18.61 -8.66 -11.69
CA SER A 76 17.98 -9.53 -10.70
C SER A 76 18.05 -8.87 -9.30
N PHE A 77 16.90 -8.73 -8.64
CA PHE A 77 16.88 -8.35 -7.23
C PHE A 77 17.39 -9.52 -6.40
N VAL A 78 18.49 -9.32 -5.67
CA VAL A 78 19.14 -10.38 -4.87
C VAL A 78 18.26 -10.84 -3.70
N PHE A 79 17.40 -9.96 -3.17
CA PHE A 79 16.49 -10.24 -2.05
C PHE A 79 15.11 -9.59 -2.24
N PRO A 80 14.27 -10.13 -3.12
CA PRO A 80 12.95 -9.57 -3.41
C PRO A 80 12.04 -9.56 -2.17
N GLU A 81 12.17 -10.52 -1.26
CA GLU A 81 11.37 -10.61 -0.03
C GLU A 81 11.66 -9.45 0.92
N LEU A 82 12.93 -9.06 1.08
CA LEU A 82 13.31 -7.91 1.91
C LEU A 82 12.74 -6.61 1.36
N PHE A 83 12.68 -6.47 0.03
CA PHE A 83 12.05 -5.32 -0.61
C PHE A 83 10.55 -5.24 -0.30
N TYR A 84 9.81 -6.35 -0.42
CA TYR A 84 8.39 -6.39 -0.05
C TYR A 84 8.16 -6.16 1.44
N LEU A 85 9.04 -6.66 2.30
CA LEU A 85 8.98 -6.41 3.75
C LEU A 85 9.16 -4.93 4.09
N ILE A 86 10.11 -4.25 3.44
CA ILE A 86 10.30 -2.80 3.60
C ILE A 86 9.03 -2.07 3.15
N ILE A 87 8.44 -2.43 2.01
CA ILE A 87 7.16 -1.87 1.54
C ILE A 87 6.05 -2.10 2.57
N LEU A 88 5.95 -3.29 3.16
CA LEU A 88 4.95 -3.60 4.19
C LEU A 88 5.05 -2.64 5.38
N VAL A 89 6.27 -2.50 5.92
CA VAL A 89 6.53 -1.74 7.13
C VAL A 89 6.32 -0.25 6.88
N VAL A 90 6.88 0.26 5.78
CA VAL A 90 6.74 1.68 5.40
C VAL A 90 5.27 2.03 5.13
N SER A 91 4.56 1.19 4.36
CA SER A 91 3.13 1.42 4.07
C SER A 91 2.28 1.37 5.33
N TYR A 92 2.55 0.45 6.27
CA TYR A 92 1.86 0.39 7.55
C TYR A 92 1.97 1.72 8.32
N PHE A 93 3.18 2.28 8.45
CA PHE A 93 3.37 3.56 9.15
C PHE A 93 2.66 4.72 8.45
N ILE A 94 2.71 4.76 7.11
CA ILE A 94 1.99 5.75 6.32
C ILE A 94 0.48 5.67 6.59
N PHE A 95 -0.10 4.46 6.49
CA PHE A 95 -1.53 4.27 6.74
C PHE A 95 -1.91 4.52 8.19
N LEU A 96 -1.04 4.19 9.15
CA LEU A 96 -1.24 4.52 10.56
C LEU A 96 -1.34 6.03 10.78
N LEU A 97 -0.45 6.82 10.19
CA LEU A 97 -0.52 8.29 10.25
C LEU A 97 -1.80 8.83 9.59
N ILE A 98 -2.16 8.31 8.41
CA ILE A 98 -3.36 8.74 7.69
C ILE A 98 -4.63 8.40 8.49
N ASN A 99 -4.76 7.17 8.96
CA ASN A 99 -5.95 6.70 9.68
C ASN A 99 -6.08 7.38 11.04
N ASN A 100 -4.97 7.63 11.75
CA ASN A 100 -4.97 8.44 12.97
C ASN A 100 -5.50 9.85 12.71
N ARG A 101 -5.03 10.53 11.65
CA ARG A 101 -5.52 11.88 11.30
C ARG A 101 -7.00 11.89 10.91
N LYS A 102 -7.49 10.84 10.23
CA LYS A 102 -8.87 10.78 9.75
C LYS A 102 -9.90 10.42 10.82
N MET A 103 -9.51 9.61 11.80
CA MET A 103 -10.41 9.11 12.86
C MET A 103 -10.24 9.85 14.20
N SER A 104 -9.30 10.80 14.28
CA SER A 104 -9.11 11.67 15.46
C SER A 104 -9.95 12.97 15.38
N ALA A 105 -10.80 13.12 14.37
CA ALA A 105 -11.69 14.27 14.20
C ALA A 105 -13.07 13.96 14.77
#